data_AF-A0A818HLV3-F1
#
_entry.id   AF-A0A818HLV3-F1
#
_cell.length_a   1.000
_cell.length_b   1.000
_cell.length_c   1.000
_cell.angle_alpha   90.00
_cell.angle_beta   90.00
_cell.angle_gamma   90.00
#
_symmetry.space_group_name_H-M   'P 1'
#
loop_
_entity.id
_entity.type
_entity.pdbx_description
1 polymer ?
#
loop_
_entity_poly.entity_id
_entity_poly.type
_entity_poly.pdbx_seq_one_letter_code
_entity_poly.pdbx_strand_id
1 'polypeptide(L)'
;MIDNTTNLSDKCKSAMICVSRIVPDTVYNIDCNQLCQYNACRDTIKMFCPSIFEFPSLPVVSNHVYFIYANHELEFKANKEIPPTYVCYDEQLCINYLPPTMRINDRSCRIYK
;
A
#
# COMPACT_ATOMS: atom_id res chain seq x y z
N MET A 1 19.44 -0.06 -11.62
CA MET A 1 19.42 0.58 -10.29
C MET A 1 17.96 0.90 -10.01
N ILE A 2 17.31 0.11 -9.15
CA ILE A 2 15.90 0.27 -8.81
C ILE A 2 15.87 1.16 -7.57
N ASP A 3 15.27 2.34 -7.72
CA ASP A 3 15.31 3.42 -6.75
C ASP A 3 14.61 3.02 -5.43
N ASN A 4 15.17 3.56 -4.35
CA ASN A 4 14.93 3.27 -2.95
C ASN A 4 13.46 3.31 -2.55
N THR A 5 13.13 2.58 -1.48
CA THR A 5 11.96 2.75 -0.60
C THR A 5 11.58 4.23 -0.48
N THR A 6 10.66 4.65 -1.34
CA THR A 6 10.50 6.05 -1.69
C THR A 6 9.63 6.70 -0.63
N ASN A 7 10.11 7.81 -0.07
CA ASN A 7 9.32 8.66 0.81
C ASN A 7 8.08 9.10 0.02
N LEU A 8 6.94 8.43 0.25
CA LEU A 8 5.70 8.76 -0.44
C LEU A 8 5.38 10.24 -0.21
N SER A 9 4.93 10.93 -1.25
CA SER A 9 4.47 12.31 -1.13
C SER A 9 3.32 12.38 -0.12
N ASP A 10 3.19 13.50 0.60
CA ASP A 10 2.12 13.65 1.60
C ASP A 10 0.72 13.51 0.97
N LYS A 11 0.60 13.91 -0.30
CA LYS A 11 -0.61 13.70 -1.11
C LYS A 11 -0.91 12.22 -1.33
N CYS A 12 0.10 11.43 -1.74
CA CYS A 12 -0.05 9.99 -1.90
C CYS A 12 -0.39 9.33 -0.56
N LYS A 13 0.33 9.65 0.51
CA LYS A 13 0.08 9.13 1.87
C LYS A 13 -1.34 9.40 2.33
N SER A 14 -1.79 10.65 2.22
CA SER A 14 -3.13 11.07 2.67
C SER A 14 -4.24 10.35 1.88
N ALA A 15 -4.09 10.25 0.56
CA ALA A 15 -5.04 9.50 -0.26
C ALA A 15 -5.03 8.00 0.09
N MET A 16 -3.85 7.41 0.31
CA MET A 16 -3.70 6.00 0.69
C MET A 16 -4.31 5.68 2.05
N ILE A 17 -4.19 6.56 3.06
CA ILE A 17 -4.86 6.41 4.36
C ILE A 17 -6.37 6.21 4.14
N CYS A 18 -6.97 7.05 3.31
CA CYS A 18 -8.40 7.02 3.08
C CYS A 18 -8.90 5.82 2.28
N VAL A 19 -8.13 5.32 1.32
CA VAL A 19 -8.57 4.22 0.45
C VAL A 19 -8.16 2.83 0.94
N SER A 20 -7.05 2.72 1.66
CA SER A 20 -6.55 1.43 2.15
C SER A 20 -7.15 1.02 3.49
N ARG A 21 -7.63 1.96 4.31
CA ARG A 21 -8.22 1.71 5.64
C ARG A 21 -7.36 0.86 6.60
N ILE A 22 -6.10 0.61 6.28
CA ILE A 22 -5.14 -0.13 7.12
C ILE A 22 -4.90 0.63 8.43
N VAL A 23 -4.88 1.96 8.36
CA VAL A 23 -4.73 2.84 9.52
C VAL A 23 -5.98 3.70 9.63
N PRO A 24 -6.56 3.89 10.84
CA PRO A 24 -7.69 4.80 11.01
C PRO A 24 -7.31 6.22 10.60
N ASP A 25 -8.17 6.88 9.84
CA ASP A 25 -8.03 8.27 9.41
C ASP A 25 -7.95 9.26 10.58
N THR A 26 -8.61 8.94 11.70
CA THR A 26 -8.53 9.67 12.97
C THR A 26 -7.12 9.76 13.55
N VAL A 27 -6.25 8.78 13.30
CA VAL A 27 -4.84 8.78 13.76
C VAL A 27 -4.06 9.91 13.09
N TYR A 28 -4.42 10.25 11.85
CA TYR A 28 -3.72 11.26 11.05
C TYR A 28 -4.48 12.59 10.95
N ASN A 29 -5.63 12.72 11.64
CA ASN A 29 -6.51 13.89 11.56
C ASN A 29 -6.87 14.27 10.11
N ILE A 30 -7.20 13.26 9.29
CA ILE A 30 -7.58 13.43 7.89
C ILE A 30 -9.10 13.21 7.77
N ASP A 31 -9.81 14.17 7.17
CA ASP A 31 -11.20 13.97 6.75
C ASP A 31 -11.22 13.30 5.38
N CYS A 32 -11.35 11.98 5.38
CA CYS A 32 -11.40 11.19 4.15
C CYS A 32 -12.67 11.42 3.33
N ASN A 33 -13.78 11.84 3.96
CA ASN A 33 -15.00 12.17 3.24
C ASN A 33 -14.80 13.43 2.41
N GLN A 34 -14.08 14.42 2.95
CA GLN A 34 -13.72 15.63 2.22
C GLN A 34 -12.61 15.36 1.19
N LEU A 35 -11.55 14.64 1.56
CA LEU A 35 -10.38 14.44 0.71
C LEU A 35 -10.68 13.54 -0.49
N CYS A 36 -11.54 12.54 -0.34
CA CYS A 36 -11.88 11.60 -1.42
C CYS A 36 -13.18 11.95 -2.17
N GLN A 37 -13.74 13.15 -2.00
CA GLN A 37 -14.95 13.55 -2.74
C GLN A 37 -14.75 13.36 -4.25
N TYR A 38 -15.79 12.88 -4.92
CA TYR A 38 -15.81 12.69 -6.38
C TYR A 38 -14.64 11.87 -6.95
N ASN A 39 -14.14 10.89 -6.20
CA ASN A 39 -12.97 10.07 -6.54
C ASN A 39 -11.61 10.80 -6.53
N ALA A 40 -11.51 11.97 -5.89
CA ALA A 40 -10.26 12.75 -5.85
C ALA A 40 -9.06 11.95 -5.30
N CYS A 41 -9.27 11.02 -4.36
CA CYS A 41 -8.22 10.13 -3.88
C CYS A 41 -7.65 9.22 -4.96
N ARG A 42 -8.49 8.69 -5.87
CA ARG A 42 -8.05 7.88 -7.00
C ARG A 42 -7.14 8.67 -7.91
N ASP A 43 -7.56 9.87 -8.27
CA ASP A 43 -6.78 10.73 -9.18
C ASP A 43 -5.48 11.18 -8.51
N THR A 44 -5.53 11.48 -7.21
CA THR A 44 -4.35 11.79 -6.40
C THR A 44 -3.37 10.62 -6.39
N ILE A 45 -3.83 9.38 -6.20
CA ILE A 45 -2.96 8.20 -6.20
C ILE A 45 -2.33 8.00 -7.58
N LYS A 46 -3.13 8.06 -8.64
CA LYS A 46 -2.61 7.94 -10.01
C LYS A 46 -1.58 9.00 -10.37
N MET A 47 -1.73 10.21 -9.86
CA MET A 47 -0.86 11.34 -10.20
C MET A 47 0.38 11.43 -9.30
N PHE A 48 0.26 11.11 -8.00
CA PHE A 48 1.28 11.43 -7.00
C PHE A 48 1.89 10.21 -6.31
N CYS A 49 1.36 9.00 -6.50
CA CYS A 49 2.00 7.78 -6.03
C CYS A 49 2.91 7.18 -7.12
N PRO A 50 4.07 6.61 -6.75
CA PRO A 50 4.90 5.84 -7.68
C PRO A 50 4.14 4.70 -8.36
N SER A 51 4.71 4.12 -9.42
CA SER A 51 4.11 2.98 -10.12
C SER A 51 3.96 1.75 -9.22
N ILE A 52 4.95 1.52 -8.35
CA ILE A 52 4.96 0.50 -7.30
C ILE A 52 5.45 1.18 -6.02
N PHE A 53 4.74 1.00 -4.92
CA PHE A 53 5.09 1.63 -3.64
C PHE A 53 4.66 0.82 -2.43
N GLU A 54 5.34 1.04 -1.31
CA GLU A 54 5.01 0.44 -0.01
C GLU A 54 4.10 1.38 0.79
N PHE A 55 3.02 0.84 1.36
CA PHE A 55 2.17 1.57 2.29
C PHE A 55 1.46 0.62 3.26
N PRO A 56 1.38 0.93 4.56
CA PRO A 56 2.10 1.99 5.27
C PRO A 56 3.62 1.74 5.28
N SER A 57 4.40 2.74 5.68
CA SER A 57 5.86 2.62 5.77
C SER A 57 6.36 1.75 6.93
N LEU A 58 5.45 1.34 7.81
CA LEU A 58 5.73 0.42 8.91
C LEU A 58 5.14 -0.95 8.58
N PRO A 59 5.74 -2.05 9.08
CA PRO A 59 5.19 -3.38 8.86
C PRO A 59 3.78 -3.49 9.46
N VAL A 60 2.88 -4.11 8.72
CA VAL A 60 1.46 -4.24 9.08
C VAL A 60 1.20 -5.37 10.07
N VAL A 61 2.03 -6.43 10.05
CA VAL A 61 1.88 -7.60 10.91
C VAL A 61 3.25 -8.10 11.36
N SER A 62 3.35 -8.42 12.66
CA SER A 62 4.49 -9.10 13.29
C SER A 62 5.87 -8.49 12.98
N ASN A 63 5.90 -7.19 12.72
CA ASN A 63 7.11 -6.42 12.39
C ASN A 63 7.91 -6.90 11.16
N HIS A 64 7.32 -7.71 10.28
CA HIS A 64 8.02 -8.23 9.09
C HIS A 64 7.13 -8.40 7.86
N VAL A 65 5.83 -8.12 7.95
CA VAL A 65 4.91 -8.14 6.80
C VAL A 65 4.70 -6.72 6.29
N TYR A 66 4.83 -6.54 4.98
CA TYR A 66 4.75 -5.27 4.28
C TYR A 66 3.75 -5.37 3.14
N PHE A 67 3.03 -4.28 2.90
CA PHE A 67 2.04 -4.18 1.84
C PHE A 67 2.58 -3.30 0.72
N ILE A 68 2.53 -3.84 -0.50
CA ILE A 68 2.98 -3.18 -1.71
C ILE A 68 1.79 -2.99 -2.64
N TYR A 69 1.68 -1.80 -3.22
CA TYR A 69 0.63 -1.40 -4.13
C TYR A 69 1.23 -1.12 -5.50
N ALA A 70 0.61 -1.66 -6.55
CA ALA A 70 0.88 -1.33 -7.93
C ALA A 70 -0.20 -0.38 -8.44
N ASN A 71 0.15 0.90 -8.63
CA ASN A 71 -0.79 1.98 -8.94
C ASN A 71 -1.69 1.68 -10.15
N HIS A 72 -1.12 1.05 -11.18
CA HIS A 72 -1.82 0.70 -12.41
C HIS A 72 -2.82 -0.46 -12.24
N GLU A 73 -2.69 -1.27 -11.19
CA GLU A 73 -3.56 -2.43 -10.90
C GLU A 73 -4.64 -2.11 -9.87
N LEU A 74 -4.64 -0.90 -9.30
CA LEU A 74 -5.61 -0.53 -8.27
C LEU A 74 -7.02 -0.38 -8.86
N GLU A 75 -7.89 -1.32 -8.51
CA GLU A 75 -9.32 -1.26 -8.82
C GLU A 75 -10.08 -0.46 -7.77
N PHE A 76 -10.33 0.82 -8.09
CA PHE A 76 -11.17 1.68 -7.26
C PHE A 76 -12.65 1.35 -7.48
N LYS A 77 -13.26 0.62 -6.54
CA LYS A 77 -14.71 0.42 -6.47
C LYS A 77 -15.28 1.36 -5.40
N ALA A 78 -16.42 1.99 -5.70
CA ALA A 78 -17.07 2.93 -4.77
C ALA A 78 -17.24 2.27 -3.39
N ASN A 79 -16.80 2.96 -2.34
CA ASN A 79 -16.87 2.54 -0.93
C ASN A 79 -16.17 1.22 -0.59
N LYS A 80 -15.27 0.71 -1.43
CA LYS A 80 -14.45 -0.47 -1.10
C LYS A 80 -13.03 -0.06 -0.74
N GLU A 81 -12.52 -0.73 0.27
CA GLU A 81 -11.10 -0.74 0.60
C GLU A 81 -10.29 -1.28 -0.58
N ILE A 82 -9.11 -0.68 -0.78
CA ILE A 82 -8.17 -1.13 -1.80
C ILE A 82 -7.16 -2.07 -1.13
N PRO A 83 -7.19 -3.37 -1.46
CA PRO A 83 -6.21 -4.30 -0.94
C PRO A 83 -4.82 -4.01 -1.55
N PRO A 84 -3.74 -4.43 -0.88
CA PRO A 84 -2.43 -4.40 -1.49
C PRO A 84 -2.39 -5.26 -2.75
N THR A 85 -1.50 -4.93 -3.67
CA THR A 85 -1.21 -5.79 -4.83
C THR A 85 -0.34 -6.97 -4.41
N TYR A 86 0.64 -6.72 -3.54
CA TYR A 86 1.53 -7.75 -3.02
C TYR A 86 1.64 -7.66 -1.51
N VAL A 87 1.74 -8.84 -0.89
CA VAL A 87 2.15 -9.00 0.50
C VAL A 87 3.58 -9.51 0.50
N CYS A 88 4.49 -8.69 1.02
CA CYS A 88 5.90 -8.99 1.14
C CYS A 88 6.27 -9.29 2.59
N TYR A 89 7.24 -10.16 2.82
CA TYR A 89 7.64 -10.59 4.14
C TYR A 89 9.10 -11.04 4.18
N ASP A 90 9.66 -11.09 5.38
CA ASP A 90 10.89 -11.82 5.63
C ASP A 90 10.65 -13.32 5.47
N GLU A 91 11.36 -13.94 4.52
CA GLU A 91 11.24 -15.35 4.21
C GLU A 91 11.60 -16.24 5.39
N GLN A 92 12.62 -15.88 6.18
CA GLN A 92 13.08 -16.73 7.29
C GLN A 92 12.00 -16.86 8.37
N LEU A 93 11.16 -15.83 8.52
CA LEU A 93 10.07 -15.79 9.50
C LEU A 93 8.79 -16.45 8.97
N CYS A 94 8.65 -16.62 7.66
CA CYS A 94 7.41 -17.08 7.01
C CYS A 94 7.55 -18.34 6.14
N ILE A 95 8.75 -18.95 6.07
CA ILE A 95 9.08 -20.04 5.14
C ILE A 95 8.10 -21.23 5.19
N ASN A 96 7.55 -21.53 6.37
CA ASN A 96 6.64 -22.66 6.58
C ASN A 96 5.17 -22.34 6.29
N TYR A 97 4.82 -21.06 6.12
CA TYR A 97 3.44 -20.61 5.99
C TYR A 97 3.14 -20.06 4.60
N LEU A 98 4.12 -19.39 3.97
CA LEU A 98 3.95 -18.69 2.71
C LEU A 98 5.20 -18.88 1.84
N PRO A 99 5.21 -19.86 0.91
CA PRO A 99 6.31 -19.98 -0.05
C PRO A 99 6.37 -18.79 -1.01
N PRO A 100 7.49 -18.09 -1.21
CA PRO A 100 7.54 -16.90 -2.06
C PRO A 100 7.22 -17.19 -3.52
N THR A 101 6.57 -16.23 -4.20
CA THR A 101 6.36 -16.29 -5.66
C THR A 101 7.26 -15.33 -6.42
N MET A 102 7.78 -14.31 -5.76
CA MET A 102 8.68 -13.30 -6.33
C MET A 102 9.44 -12.55 -5.22
N ARG A 103 10.38 -11.69 -5.60
CA ARG A 103 11.11 -10.80 -4.67
C ARG A 103 10.92 -9.33 -5.06
N ILE A 104 10.65 -8.47 -4.07
CA ILE A 104 10.56 -7.01 -4.21
C ILE A 104 11.36 -6.38 -3.06
N ASN A 105 12.30 -5.47 -3.36
CA ASN A 105 13.18 -4.82 -2.38
C ASN A 105 13.83 -5.83 -1.41
N ASP A 106 14.40 -6.90 -1.96
CA ASP A 106 15.01 -8.03 -1.23
C ASP A 106 14.08 -8.84 -0.32
N ARG A 107 12.79 -8.51 -0.24
CA ARG A 107 11.78 -9.27 0.50
C ARG A 107 11.06 -10.27 -0.38
N SER A 108 10.60 -11.34 0.24
CA SER A 108 9.84 -12.41 -0.39
C SER A 108 8.36 -12.02 -0.47
N CYS A 109 7.75 -12.10 -1.65
CA CYS A 109 6.41 -11.54 -1.88
C CYS A 109 5.45 -12.51 -2.57
N ARG A 110 4.16 -12.28 -2.31
CA ARG A 110 3.03 -12.95 -2.96
C ARG A 110 2.02 -11.93 -3.48
N ILE A 111 1.43 -12.24 -4.63
CA ILE A 111 0.28 -11.49 -5.16
C ILE A 111 -0.90 -11.73 -4.21
N TYR A 112 -1.56 -10.65 -3.80
CA TYR A 112 -2.81 -10.69 -3.07
C TYR A 112 -3.95 -10.74 -4.12
N LYS A 113 -4.63 -11.89 -4.21
CA LYS A 113 -5.76 -12.11 -5.14
C LYS A 113 -7.08 -12.17 -4.37
#